data_AF-A0A351NGY4-F1
#
_entry.id   AF-A0A351NGY4-F1
#
_cell.length_a   1.000
_cell.length_b   1.000
_cell.length_c   1.000
_cell.angle_alpha   90.00
_cell.angle_beta   90.00
_cell.angle_gamma   90.00
#
_symmetry.space_group_name_H-M   'P 1'
#
loop_
_entity.id
_entity.type
_entity.pdbx_description
1 polymer ?
#
loop_
_entity_poly.entity_id
_entity_poly.type
_entity_poly.pdbx_seq_one_letter_code
_entity_poly.pdbx_strand_id
1 'polypeptide(L)'
;MLNINRNIILKTIHMKKYLSIIPLAALILAACDKEAPTPTLSLDTTNLEFSAEGGSKTVKLESNTEWTVTTDEQDWYTVSPASGNGNAELTVTLNAHTEAIARSAEVLVEASGLVSTLAIVQNRPVTPDNPAELNYLVRAYEQDFSIPAPAGFTYKTALHGEGVTLVSEDAEKIVLHFDANTGTEYKNAAL
;
A
#
# COMPACT_ATOMS: atom_id res chain seq x y z
N MET A 1 -49.30 29.23 103.64
CA MET A 1 -47.93 29.07 104.19
C MET A 1 -47.07 28.54 103.04
N LEU A 2 -45.94 29.16 102.65
CA LEU A 2 -44.63 29.19 103.35
C LEU A 2 -44.13 27.78 103.74
N ASN A 3 -42.87 27.37 103.54
CA ASN A 3 -41.74 28.02 102.83
C ASN A 3 -40.60 27.00 102.55
N ILE A 4 -39.99 27.05 101.36
CA ILE A 4 -38.54 26.96 101.03
C ILE A 4 -37.55 26.13 101.90
N ASN A 5 -36.85 25.15 101.29
CA ASN A 5 -35.37 25.05 101.07
C ASN A 5 -34.99 23.61 100.58
N ARG A 6 -34.37 23.37 99.41
CA ARG A 6 -33.00 23.68 98.88
C ARG A 6 -31.84 22.91 99.52
N ASN A 7 -31.18 22.03 98.73
CA ASN A 7 -29.78 22.16 98.25
C ASN A 7 -29.43 20.94 97.35
N ILE A 8 -28.98 21.06 96.08
CA ILE A 8 -27.72 21.62 95.50
C ILE A 8 -26.54 20.61 95.58
N ILE A 9 -25.64 20.38 94.60
CA ILE A 9 -25.48 20.57 93.12
C ILE A 9 -24.32 19.64 92.69
N LEU A 10 -24.34 19.08 91.47
CA LEU A 10 -23.17 18.68 90.63
C LEU A 10 -23.72 18.31 89.22
N LYS A 11 -23.90 19.22 88.26
CA LYS A 11 -22.95 19.94 87.36
C LYS A 11 -22.10 19.03 86.44
N THR A 12 -22.05 19.38 85.14
CA THR A 12 -21.22 18.84 84.03
C THR A 12 -21.82 17.59 83.32
N ILE A 13 -22.00 17.45 81.98
CA ILE A 13 -21.84 18.36 80.79
C ILE A 13 -22.77 17.95 79.59
N HIS A 14 -22.85 18.79 78.55
CA HIS A 14 -23.37 18.70 77.15
C HIS A 14 -23.43 17.30 76.44
N MET A 15 -24.36 17.01 75.51
CA MET A 15 -24.47 17.62 74.16
C MET A 15 -25.85 17.46 73.45
N LYS A 16 -26.15 18.35 72.49
CA LYS A 16 -27.41 18.43 71.70
C LYS A 16 -27.48 17.36 70.58
N LYS A 17 -28.69 16.87 70.23
CA LYS A 17 -29.38 17.23 68.96
C LYS A 17 -30.72 16.51 68.72
N TYR A 18 -31.70 17.33 68.34
CA TYR A 18 -32.89 17.07 67.52
C TYR A 18 -32.91 15.78 66.69
N LEU A 19 -33.96 14.97 66.87
CA LEU A 19 -34.36 13.92 65.94
C LEU A 19 -35.41 14.49 64.99
N SER A 20 -35.04 14.78 63.74
CA SER A 20 -35.94 15.36 62.74
C SER A 20 -35.53 15.01 61.30
N ILE A 21 -36.44 14.31 60.59
CA ILE A 21 -36.68 14.27 59.13
C ILE A 21 -35.50 14.05 58.16
N ILE A 22 -35.57 12.98 57.35
CA ILE A 22 -35.25 13.01 55.90
C ILE A 22 -36.24 12.08 55.16
N PRO A 23 -36.96 12.53 54.10
CA PRO A 23 -37.74 11.64 53.23
C PRO A 23 -36.84 10.93 52.21
N LEU A 24 -37.15 9.68 51.88
CA LEU A 24 -36.41 8.89 50.89
C LEU A 24 -36.61 9.46 49.49
N ALA A 25 -35.68 10.29 49.04
CA ALA A 25 -35.65 10.80 47.66
C ALA A 25 -35.36 9.64 46.70
N ALA A 26 -36.33 9.33 45.83
CA ALA A 26 -36.12 8.41 44.72
C ALA A 26 -35.15 9.06 43.72
N LEU A 27 -33.88 8.65 43.78
CA LEU A 27 -32.86 9.10 42.83
C LEU A 27 -33.10 8.40 41.49
N ILE A 28 -33.85 9.06 40.61
CA ILE A 28 -34.07 8.60 39.24
C ILE A 28 -32.74 8.72 38.50
N LEU A 29 -31.98 7.63 38.45
CA LEU A 29 -30.80 7.53 37.60
C LEU A 29 -31.26 7.48 36.14
N ALA A 30 -31.37 8.67 35.54
CA ALA A 30 -31.42 8.82 34.10
C ALA A 30 -30.05 8.43 33.53
N ALA A 31 -29.84 7.12 33.39
CA ALA A 31 -28.77 6.56 32.57
C ALA A 31 -29.04 7.03 31.13
N CYS A 32 -28.36 8.10 30.74
CA CYS A 32 -28.36 8.56 29.36
C CYS A 32 -27.41 7.63 28.60
N ASP A 33 -27.97 6.58 28.03
CA ASP A 33 -27.28 5.74 27.05
C ASP A 33 -26.97 6.61 25.82
N LYS A 34 -25.79 7.23 25.84
CA LYS A 34 -25.19 7.82 24.64
C LYS A 34 -24.75 6.65 23.76
N GLU A 35 -25.65 6.23 22.88
CA GLU A 35 -25.33 5.29 21.81
C GLU A 35 -24.11 5.82 21.05
N ALA A 36 -23.03 5.04 21.03
CA ALA A 36 -21.83 5.38 20.28
C ALA A 36 -22.16 5.28 18.78
N PRO A 37 -21.61 6.17 17.92
CA PRO A 37 -21.86 6.09 16.50
C PRO A 37 -21.37 4.73 15.95
N THR A 38 -22.23 4.06 15.18
CA THR A 38 -21.88 2.79 14.52
C THR A 38 -20.67 3.01 13.61
N PRO A 39 -19.61 2.19 13.71
CA PRO A 39 -18.46 2.29 12.80
C PRO A 39 -18.87 2.14 11.33
N THR A 40 -18.21 2.88 10.46
CA THR A 40 -18.37 2.84 9.00
C THR A 40 -17.01 2.76 8.34
N LEU A 41 -16.90 1.99 7.25
CA LEU A 41 -15.69 1.86 6.45
C LEU A 41 -16.06 1.58 4.99
N SER A 42 -15.54 2.37 4.06
CA SER A 42 -15.67 2.12 2.62
C SER A 42 -14.55 2.76 1.81
N LEU A 43 -14.22 2.14 0.67
CA LEU A 43 -13.34 2.68 -0.36
C LEU A 43 -14.17 3.11 -1.59
N ASP A 44 -13.75 4.15 -2.31
CA ASP A 44 -14.39 4.54 -3.57
C ASP A 44 -14.09 3.61 -4.75
N THR A 45 -12.99 2.84 -4.66
CA THR A 45 -12.71 1.67 -5.49
C THR A 45 -12.08 0.54 -4.67
N THR A 46 -12.39 -0.71 -5.03
CA THR A 46 -11.76 -1.92 -4.47
C THR A 46 -10.75 -2.56 -5.42
N ASN A 47 -10.48 -1.94 -6.58
CA ASN A 47 -9.49 -2.42 -7.57
C ASN A 47 -8.67 -1.25 -8.13
N LEU A 48 -7.35 -1.45 -8.23
CA LEU A 48 -6.42 -0.56 -8.93
C LEU A 48 -5.60 -1.34 -9.96
N GLU A 49 -5.76 -0.99 -11.23
CA GLU A 49 -4.94 -1.50 -12.33
C GLU A 49 -3.83 -0.52 -12.71
N PHE A 50 -2.59 -0.99 -12.81
CA PHE A 50 -1.43 -0.23 -13.24
C PHE A 50 -0.84 -0.81 -14.53
N SER A 51 -0.17 0.04 -15.31
CA SER A 51 0.71 -0.41 -16.39
C SER A 51 2.03 -0.95 -15.83
N ALA A 52 2.82 -1.59 -16.70
CA ALA A 52 4.16 -2.06 -16.38
C ALA A 52 5.06 -0.96 -15.77
N GLU A 53 4.92 0.29 -16.22
CA GLU A 53 5.68 1.44 -15.69
C GLU A 53 5.43 1.74 -14.20
N GLY A 54 4.30 1.28 -13.64
CA GLY A 54 3.92 1.55 -12.25
C GLY A 54 3.42 2.98 -12.06
N GLY A 55 3.98 3.69 -11.08
CA GLY A 55 3.55 5.04 -10.69
C GLY A 55 2.53 5.05 -9.55
N SER A 56 1.84 6.17 -9.34
CA SER A 56 0.95 6.39 -8.19
C SER A 56 -0.52 6.57 -8.58
N LYS A 57 -1.43 6.04 -7.76
CA LYS A 57 -2.88 6.29 -7.81
C LYS A 57 -3.41 6.54 -6.40
N THR A 58 -4.53 7.26 -6.30
CA THR A 58 -5.22 7.49 -5.02
C THR A 58 -6.53 6.72 -4.95
N VAL A 59 -6.94 6.38 -3.73
CA VAL A 59 -8.23 5.78 -3.37
C VAL A 59 -8.78 6.56 -2.18
N LYS A 60 -10.06 6.93 -2.23
CA LYS A 60 -10.70 7.63 -1.10
C LYS A 60 -11.21 6.62 -0.11
N LEU A 61 -10.86 6.86 1.15
CA LEU A 61 -11.35 6.13 2.30
C LEU A 61 -12.38 6.99 3.02
N GLU A 62 -13.59 6.46 3.20
CA GLU A 62 -14.59 7.04 4.08
C GLU A 62 -14.68 6.20 5.36
N SER A 63 -14.53 6.84 6.51
CA SER A 63 -14.57 6.22 7.84
C SER A 63 -14.99 7.25 8.90
N ASN A 64 -15.55 6.77 10.00
CA ASN A 64 -15.86 7.56 11.19
C ASN A 64 -15.09 7.12 12.45
N THR A 65 -14.12 6.22 12.30
CA THR A 65 -13.26 5.72 13.38
C THR A 65 -11.78 5.72 12.98
N GLU A 66 -10.91 5.29 13.90
CA GLU A 66 -9.53 4.96 13.61
C GLU A 66 -9.42 3.72 12.72
N TRP A 67 -8.43 3.73 11.83
CA TRP A 67 -8.20 2.68 10.84
C TRP A 67 -6.71 2.41 10.62
N THR A 68 -6.40 1.20 10.17
CA THR A 68 -5.05 0.71 9.84
C THR A 68 -5.04 0.02 8.49
N VAL A 69 -3.90 0.08 7.80
CA VAL A 69 -3.65 -0.59 6.52
C VAL A 69 -2.62 -1.67 6.72
N THR A 70 -2.95 -2.88 6.28
CA THR A 70 -2.07 -4.06 6.30
C THR A 70 -1.78 -4.48 4.86
N THR A 71 -0.51 -4.72 4.57
CA THR A 71 -0.01 -5.18 3.26
C THR A 71 0.70 -6.53 3.41
N ASP A 72 1.05 -7.17 2.29
CA ASP A 72 1.90 -8.36 2.21
C ASP A 72 3.42 -8.05 2.18
N GLU A 73 3.79 -6.82 2.59
CA GLU A 73 5.16 -6.30 2.74
C GLU A 73 6.06 -6.47 1.50
N GLN A 74 5.49 -6.54 0.29
CA GLN A 74 6.28 -6.62 -0.94
C GLN A 74 7.02 -5.30 -1.24
N ASP A 75 8.23 -5.40 -1.80
CA ASP A 75 9.11 -4.27 -2.10
C ASP A 75 8.67 -3.44 -3.31
N TRP A 76 7.78 -3.98 -4.15
CA TRP A 76 7.37 -3.37 -5.41
C TRP A 76 6.20 -2.40 -5.30
N TYR A 77 5.54 -2.28 -4.15
CA TYR A 77 4.53 -1.26 -3.91
C TYR A 77 4.54 -0.72 -2.48
N THR A 78 3.89 0.44 -2.31
CA THR A 78 3.68 1.07 -0.99
C THR A 78 2.29 1.68 -0.93
N VAL A 79 1.74 1.79 0.29
CA VAL A 79 0.48 2.47 0.57
C VAL A 79 0.70 3.47 1.71
N SER A 80 0.20 4.70 1.54
CA SER A 80 0.33 5.76 2.54
C SER A 80 -0.92 6.64 2.59
N PRO A 81 -1.44 7.03 3.78
CA PRO A 81 -0.94 6.65 5.11
C PRO A 81 -1.23 5.18 5.47
N ALA A 82 -0.40 4.59 6.33
CA ALA A 82 -0.62 3.23 6.84
C ALA A 82 -1.64 3.17 8.00
N SER A 83 -2.04 4.32 8.56
CA SER A 83 -3.07 4.44 9.57
C SER A 83 -3.61 5.87 9.65
N GLY A 84 -4.80 6.04 10.23
CA GLY A 84 -5.40 7.35 10.42
C GLY A 84 -6.72 7.29 11.18
N ASN A 85 -7.48 8.38 11.12
CA ASN A 85 -8.77 8.52 11.79
C ASN A 85 -9.72 9.34 10.91
N GLY A 86 -10.93 8.84 10.69
CA GLY A 86 -11.91 9.44 9.79
C GLY A 86 -11.56 9.29 8.31
N ASN A 87 -12.20 10.09 7.46
CA ASN A 87 -11.96 10.08 6.01
C ASN A 87 -10.52 10.43 5.64
N ALA A 88 -9.99 9.77 4.61
CA ALA A 88 -8.63 9.97 4.12
C ALA A 88 -8.50 9.69 2.62
N GLU A 89 -7.33 10.00 2.06
CA GLU A 89 -6.93 9.58 0.71
C GLU A 89 -5.69 8.69 0.83
N LEU A 90 -5.83 7.43 0.40
CA LEU A 90 -4.74 6.45 0.38
C LEU A 90 -4.02 6.55 -0.96
N THR A 91 -2.74 6.87 -0.93
CA THR A 91 -1.87 6.85 -2.11
C THR A 91 -1.18 5.50 -2.22
N VAL A 92 -1.42 4.80 -3.32
CA VAL A 92 -0.78 3.54 -3.69
C VAL A 92 0.27 3.83 -4.76
N THR A 93 1.53 3.46 -4.53
CA THR A 93 2.64 3.70 -5.47
C THR A 93 3.37 2.41 -5.79
N LEU A 94 3.56 2.13 -7.07
CA LEU A 94 4.21 0.92 -7.59
C LEU A 94 5.52 1.26 -8.32
N ASN A 95 6.52 0.41 -8.12
CA ASN A 95 7.72 0.37 -8.95
C ASN A 95 7.41 -0.21 -10.34
N ALA A 96 8.27 0.07 -11.32
CA ALA A 96 8.18 -0.56 -12.64
C ALA A 96 8.25 -2.10 -12.56
N HIS A 97 7.69 -2.77 -13.56
CA HIS A 97 7.60 -4.21 -13.66
C HIS A 97 7.97 -4.66 -15.07
N THR A 98 8.96 -5.55 -15.18
CA THR A 98 9.59 -5.96 -16.44
C THR A 98 9.35 -7.42 -16.80
N GLU A 99 8.59 -8.17 -16.00
CA GLU A 99 8.38 -9.60 -16.22
C GLU A 99 7.21 -9.90 -17.17
N ALA A 100 7.24 -11.07 -17.81
CA ALA A 100 6.24 -11.50 -18.80
C ALA A 100 4.85 -11.80 -18.20
N ILE A 101 4.70 -11.81 -16.88
CA ILE A 101 3.49 -12.22 -16.16
C ILE A 101 3.09 -11.05 -15.26
N ALA A 102 1.82 -10.64 -15.29
CA ALA A 102 1.31 -9.60 -14.40
C ALA A 102 1.41 -10.03 -12.92
N ARG A 103 1.68 -9.07 -12.02
CA ARG A 103 1.72 -9.29 -10.57
C ARG A 103 0.53 -8.62 -9.87
N SER A 104 0.19 -9.12 -8.70
CA SER A 104 -0.94 -8.62 -7.90
C SER A 104 -0.66 -8.67 -6.41
N ALA A 105 -1.32 -7.80 -5.65
CA ALA A 105 -1.33 -7.79 -4.19
C ALA A 105 -2.74 -7.48 -3.67
N GLU A 106 -3.00 -7.86 -2.42
CA GLU A 106 -4.19 -7.46 -1.68
C GLU A 106 -3.79 -6.58 -0.51
N VAL A 107 -4.48 -5.45 -0.35
CA VAL A 107 -4.30 -4.52 0.77
C VAL A 107 -5.56 -4.55 1.61
N LEU A 108 -5.40 -4.76 2.91
CA LEU A 108 -6.50 -4.79 3.87
C LEU A 108 -6.54 -3.46 4.62
N VAL A 109 -7.70 -2.80 4.61
CA VAL A 109 -7.97 -1.64 5.47
C VAL A 109 -8.95 -2.08 6.55
N GLU A 110 -8.59 -1.87 7.82
CA GLU A 110 -9.37 -2.32 8.97
C GLU A 110 -9.80 -1.13 9.82
N ALA A 111 -11.06 -1.09 10.25
CA ALA A 111 -11.60 -0.03 11.12
C ALA A 111 -12.64 -0.62 12.09
N SER A 112 -12.31 -0.65 13.38
CA SER A 112 -13.18 -1.18 14.45
C SER A 112 -13.80 -2.57 14.17
N GLY A 113 -13.07 -3.44 13.47
CA GLY A 113 -13.51 -4.80 13.09
C GLY A 113 -14.24 -4.90 11.75
N LEU A 114 -14.48 -3.78 11.05
CA LEU A 114 -14.80 -3.77 9.62
C LEU A 114 -13.51 -3.94 8.81
N VAL A 115 -13.59 -4.64 7.68
CA VAL A 115 -12.48 -4.84 6.74
C VAL A 115 -12.92 -4.46 5.33
N SER A 116 -12.09 -3.70 4.62
CA SER A 116 -12.21 -3.43 3.18
C SER A 116 -10.95 -3.91 2.47
N THR A 117 -11.11 -4.69 1.41
CA THR A 117 -9.99 -5.19 0.59
C THR A 117 -9.83 -4.33 -0.66
N LEU A 118 -8.60 -3.92 -0.93
CA LEU A 118 -8.19 -3.24 -2.16
C LEU A 118 -7.27 -4.18 -2.94
N ALA A 119 -7.74 -4.66 -4.10
CA ALA A 119 -6.93 -5.41 -5.03
C ALA A 119 -6.04 -4.47 -5.86
N ILE A 120 -4.77 -4.83 -6.00
CA ILE A 120 -3.80 -4.15 -6.86
C ILE A 120 -3.37 -5.13 -7.94
N VAL A 121 -3.44 -4.71 -9.21
CA VAL A 121 -2.94 -5.48 -10.35
C VAL A 121 -1.96 -4.60 -11.14
N GLN A 122 -0.75 -5.10 -11.37
CA GLN A 122 0.21 -4.48 -12.27
C GLN A 122 0.41 -5.35 -13.51
N ASN A 123 0.04 -4.80 -14.66
CA ASN A 123 0.17 -5.49 -15.93
C ASN A 123 1.64 -5.70 -16.32
N ARG A 124 1.90 -6.78 -17.08
CA ARG A 124 3.18 -7.00 -17.77
C ARG A 124 3.49 -5.89 -18.78
N PRO A 125 4.76 -5.71 -19.21
CA PRO A 125 5.10 -4.90 -20.37
C PRO A 125 4.24 -5.22 -21.61
N VAL A 126 3.77 -4.17 -22.29
CA VAL A 126 3.09 -4.30 -23.58
C VAL A 126 4.17 -4.39 -24.66
N THR A 127 4.07 -5.38 -25.55
CA THR A 127 5.00 -5.51 -26.67
C THR A 127 4.89 -4.27 -27.55
N PRO A 128 5.99 -3.55 -27.86
CA PRO A 128 5.97 -2.47 -28.83
C PRO A 128 5.46 -2.98 -30.18
N ASP A 129 4.51 -2.27 -30.80
CA ASP A 129 3.94 -2.64 -32.11
C ASP A 129 5.00 -2.65 -33.24
N ASN A 130 6.11 -1.94 -33.05
CA ASN A 130 7.27 -1.94 -33.93
C ASN A 130 8.54 -2.26 -33.10
N PRO A 131 9.43 -3.15 -33.57
CA PRO A 131 10.73 -3.35 -32.92
C PRO A 131 11.54 -2.05 -32.94
N ALA A 132 12.38 -1.84 -31.93
CA ALA A 132 13.35 -0.76 -31.96
C ALA A 132 14.46 -1.09 -32.97
N GLU A 133 14.64 -0.25 -34.00
CA GLU A 133 15.77 -0.40 -34.93
C GLU A 133 17.09 -0.08 -34.21
N LEU A 134 17.95 -1.09 -34.08
CA LEU A 134 19.26 -0.98 -33.42
C LEU A 134 20.37 -1.08 -34.47
N ASN A 135 21.08 0.03 -34.68
CA ASN A 135 22.18 0.12 -35.63
C ASN A 135 23.53 0.05 -34.90
N TYR A 136 24.37 -0.94 -35.23
CA TYR A 136 25.65 -1.17 -34.59
C TYR A 136 26.82 -1.02 -35.57
N LEU A 137 27.83 -0.23 -35.18
CA LEU A 137 29.09 -0.08 -35.91
C LEU A 137 30.15 -0.99 -35.31
N VAL A 138 30.36 -2.14 -35.95
CA VAL A 138 31.41 -3.10 -35.57
C VAL A 138 32.71 -2.75 -36.28
N ARG A 139 33.84 -2.83 -35.56
CA ARG A 139 35.17 -2.55 -36.14
C ARG A 139 35.68 -3.77 -36.91
N ALA A 140 36.63 -3.58 -37.82
CA ALA A 140 37.11 -4.60 -38.76
C ALA A 140 37.78 -5.87 -38.16
N TYR A 141 37.82 -6.02 -36.83
CA TYR A 141 38.36 -7.19 -36.15
C TYR A 141 37.25 -8.19 -35.84
N GLU A 142 37.62 -9.47 -35.78
CA GLU A 142 36.75 -10.53 -35.26
C GLU A 142 36.32 -10.20 -33.83
N GLN A 143 35.03 -10.09 -33.58
CA GLN A 143 34.50 -9.79 -32.25
C GLN A 143 33.06 -10.27 -32.05
N ASP A 144 32.76 -10.67 -30.81
CA ASP A 144 31.39 -10.87 -30.37
C ASP A 144 30.75 -9.53 -29.94
N PHE A 145 29.45 -9.39 -30.17
CA PHE A 145 28.65 -8.25 -29.77
C PHE A 145 27.39 -8.72 -29.01
N SER A 146 27.13 -8.11 -27.86
CA SER A 146 25.99 -8.47 -27.00
C SER A 146 24.91 -7.39 -27.07
N ILE A 147 23.75 -7.75 -27.60
CA ILE A 147 22.54 -6.92 -27.56
C ILE A 147 21.74 -7.35 -26.32
N PRO A 148 21.37 -6.44 -25.40
CA PRO A 148 20.49 -6.78 -24.29
C PRO A 148 19.09 -7.13 -24.80
N ALA A 149 18.53 -8.24 -24.33
CA ALA A 149 17.16 -8.62 -24.66
C ALA A 149 16.16 -7.74 -23.88
N PRO A 150 15.04 -7.33 -24.51
CA PRO A 150 13.93 -6.71 -23.79
C PRO A 150 13.33 -7.70 -22.78
N ALA A 151 13.46 -7.39 -21.48
CA ALA A 151 12.89 -8.21 -20.41
C ALA A 151 11.37 -8.36 -20.57
N GLY A 152 10.86 -9.56 -20.26
CA GLY A 152 9.44 -9.88 -20.34
C GLY A 152 8.95 -10.32 -21.73
N PHE A 153 9.82 -10.39 -22.74
CA PHE A 153 9.45 -10.75 -24.10
C PHE A 153 10.19 -11.99 -24.62
N THR A 154 9.47 -12.86 -25.33
CA THR A 154 10.09 -13.83 -26.25
C THR A 154 10.33 -13.15 -27.59
N TYR A 155 11.56 -13.14 -28.05
CA TYR A 155 11.93 -12.57 -29.35
C TYR A 155 12.36 -13.70 -30.30
N LYS A 156 12.75 -13.33 -31.53
CA LYS A 156 13.37 -14.22 -32.52
C LYS A 156 14.40 -13.42 -33.31
N THR A 157 15.59 -13.96 -33.49
CA THR A 157 16.60 -13.36 -34.37
C THR A 157 16.37 -13.73 -35.84
N ALA A 158 16.51 -12.75 -36.74
CA ALA A 158 16.49 -12.94 -38.18
C ALA A 158 17.70 -12.24 -38.82
N LEU A 159 18.79 -12.97 -39.01
CA LEU A 159 20.02 -12.39 -39.57
C LEU A 159 19.92 -12.25 -41.09
N HIS A 160 20.12 -11.03 -41.57
CA HIS A 160 20.19 -10.69 -42.99
C HIS A 160 21.53 -10.01 -43.32
N GLY A 161 22.41 -10.68 -44.07
CA GLY A 161 23.70 -10.13 -44.49
C GLY A 161 24.80 -11.20 -44.60
N GLU A 162 26.05 -10.76 -44.75
CA GLU A 162 27.24 -11.62 -44.74
C GLU A 162 28.18 -11.21 -43.58
N GLY A 163 28.89 -12.19 -43.03
CA GLY A 163 29.89 -11.96 -41.98
C GLY A 163 29.33 -11.75 -40.57
N VAL A 164 28.08 -12.16 -40.32
CA VAL A 164 27.46 -12.16 -38.98
C VAL A 164 26.81 -13.51 -38.72
N THR A 165 27.04 -14.08 -37.54
CA THR A 165 26.39 -15.33 -37.09
C THR A 165 25.84 -15.20 -35.68
N LEU A 166 24.79 -15.96 -35.37
CA LEU A 166 24.22 -16.04 -34.02
C LEU A 166 25.06 -17.00 -33.17
N VAL A 167 25.59 -16.53 -32.04
CA VAL A 167 26.31 -17.35 -31.06
C VAL A 167 25.36 -17.91 -30.03
N SER A 168 24.50 -17.06 -29.45
CA SER A 168 23.50 -17.46 -28.45
C SER A 168 22.33 -16.48 -28.38
N GLU A 169 21.18 -17.00 -27.96
CA GLU A 169 19.93 -16.27 -27.75
C GLU A 169 19.30 -16.79 -26.46
N ASP A 170 19.15 -15.91 -25.45
CA ASP A 170 18.61 -16.23 -24.13
C ASP A 170 17.72 -15.07 -23.59
N ALA A 171 17.11 -15.24 -22.42
CA ALA A 171 16.17 -14.23 -21.88
C ALA A 171 16.83 -12.88 -21.50
N GLU A 172 18.16 -12.80 -21.44
CA GLU A 172 18.93 -11.61 -21.05
C GLU A 172 19.62 -10.94 -22.25
N LYS A 173 20.04 -11.70 -23.28
CA LYS A 173 20.83 -11.17 -24.39
C LYS A 173 20.82 -12.01 -25.67
N ILE A 174 21.17 -11.33 -26.75
CA ILE A 174 21.55 -11.88 -28.05
C ILE A 174 23.06 -11.68 -28.20
N VAL A 175 23.79 -12.75 -28.49
CA VAL A 175 25.23 -12.66 -28.79
C VAL A 175 25.45 -12.97 -30.27
N LEU A 176 26.06 -12.01 -30.97
CA LEU A 176 26.35 -12.07 -32.39
C LEU A 176 27.86 -12.09 -32.60
N HIS A 177 28.36 -12.99 -33.43
CA HIS A 177 29.75 -12.99 -33.87
C HIS A 177 29.86 -12.26 -35.20
N PHE A 178 30.84 -11.36 -35.30
CA PHE A 178 31.17 -10.63 -36.52
C PHE A 178 32.53 -11.09 -37.05
N ASP A 179 32.54 -11.59 -38.28
CA ASP A 179 33.77 -11.97 -38.98
C ASP A 179 34.69 -10.76 -39.18
N ALA A 180 36.00 -10.96 -39.13
CA ALA A 180 36.97 -9.91 -39.49
C ALA A 180 36.68 -9.34 -40.89
N ASN A 181 36.56 -8.02 -41.00
CA ASN A 181 36.38 -7.35 -42.29
C ASN A 181 37.72 -6.88 -42.85
N THR A 182 38.39 -7.76 -43.60
CA THR A 182 39.70 -7.48 -44.23
C THR A 182 39.58 -6.74 -45.57
N GLY A 183 38.36 -6.41 -46.01
CA GLY A 183 38.10 -5.65 -47.24
C GLY A 183 38.09 -4.13 -47.05
N THR A 184 37.96 -3.40 -48.15
CA THR A 184 37.81 -1.92 -48.16
C THR A 184 36.36 -1.44 -48.11
N GLU A 185 35.39 -2.35 -48.18
CA GLU A 185 33.96 -2.04 -48.18
C GLU A 185 33.31 -2.39 -46.84
N TYR A 186 32.23 -1.70 -46.48
CA TYR A 186 31.44 -2.03 -45.29
C TYR A 186 30.59 -3.27 -45.55
N LYS A 187 30.65 -4.24 -44.64
CA LYS A 187 29.64 -5.31 -44.56
C LYS A 187 28.45 -4.79 -43.76
N ASN A 188 27.26 -4.95 -44.32
CA ASN A 188 26.00 -4.60 -43.65
C ASN A 188 25.30 -5.88 -43.21
N ALA A 189 24.76 -5.87 -42.00
CA ALA A 189 23.86 -6.90 -41.50
C ALA A 189 22.72 -6.25 -40.72
N ALA A 190 21.52 -6.85 -40.79
CA ALA A 190 20.34 -6.45 -40.04
C ALA A 190 19.83 -7.61 -39.17
N LEU A 191 19.15 -7.25 -38.07
CA LEU A 191 18.39 -8.13 -37.17
C LEU A 191 16.90 -7.80 -37.22
#